data_AF-A0A1J4XP86-F1
#
_entry.id   AF-A0A1J4XP86-F1
#
_cell.length_a   1.000
_cell.length_b   1.000
_cell.length_c   1.000
_cell.angle_alpha   90.00
_cell.angle_beta   90.00
_cell.angle_gamma   90.00
#
_symmetry.space_group_name_H-M   'P 1'
#
loop_
_entity.id
_entity.type
_entity.pdbx_description
1 polymer ?
#
loop_
_entity_poly.entity_id
_entity_poly.type
_entity_poly.pdbx_seq_one_letter_code
_entity_poly.pdbx_strand_id
1 'polypeptide(L)'
;MTILAAQFRVKNKGTFDLKGLYEYLHLWVVEEEYASPDDPEFPEVFHSQHEFGKGLKEHIIWWRLEKIPNKNAYYKYELDIDWRTVAIKDVEIVYQGKKLKLANGELEIFVYARIVTDYNGTWSKHWLLKHFNTLYWKVIMKSNLEKHKLELYREAYRLQETIKEYWKLMPGTEEPEHEGGFWPQEGIGE
;
A
#
# COMPACT_ATOMS: atom_id res chain seq x y z
N MET A 1 11.24 20.58 -4.12
CA MET A 1 10.97 20.41 -2.67
C MET A 1 9.98 19.26 -2.50
N THR A 2 10.14 18.41 -1.49
CA THR A 2 9.25 17.26 -1.25
C THR A 2 8.37 17.50 -0.03
N ILE A 3 7.07 17.23 -0.15
CA ILE A 3 6.07 17.45 0.89
C ILE A 3 5.32 16.16 1.14
N LEU A 4 5.18 15.77 2.40
CA LEU A 4 4.39 14.61 2.79
C LEU A 4 2.89 14.94 2.76
N ALA A 5 2.12 14.19 1.99
CA ALA A 5 0.67 14.29 1.95
C ALA A 5 0.02 13.32 2.95
N ALA A 6 0.46 12.05 2.93
CA ALA A 6 0.01 11.02 3.85
C ALA A 6 1.14 10.04 4.16
N GLN A 7 1.10 9.48 5.36
CA GLN A 7 1.94 8.36 5.75
C GLN A 7 1.13 7.45 6.67
N PHE A 8 1.12 6.16 6.39
CA PHE A 8 0.50 5.18 7.27
C PHE A 8 1.21 3.84 7.21
N ARG A 9 0.95 3.03 8.22
CA ARG A 9 1.35 1.63 8.30
C ARG A 9 0.12 0.79 8.51
N VAL A 10 -0.03 -0.27 7.72
CA VAL A 10 -1.05 -1.29 7.94
C VAL A 10 -0.34 -2.57 8.34
N LYS A 11 -0.76 -3.19 9.46
CA LYS A 11 -0.16 -4.42 9.98
C LYS A 11 -1.25 -5.48 10.13
N ASN A 12 -0.95 -6.68 9.66
CA ASN A 12 -1.77 -7.86 9.86
C ASN A 12 -0.90 -9.00 10.41
N LYS A 13 -1.45 -9.75 11.36
CA LYS A 13 -0.85 -10.94 11.93
C LYS A 13 -1.85 -12.09 11.83
N GLY A 14 -1.46 -13.17 11.19
CA GLY A 14 -2.32 -14.33 11.00
C GLY A 14 -2.07 -15.00 9.66
N THR A 15 -3.09 -15.67 9.15
CA THR A 15 -3.05 -16.34 7.85
C THR A 15 -3.67 -15.43 6.79
N PHE A 16 -2.96 -15.20 5.70
CA PHE A 16 -3.39 -14.33 4.59
C PHE A 16 -2.86 -14.83 3.24
N ASP A 17 -3.54 -14.44 2.16
CA ASP A 17 -3.04 -14.66 0.80
C ASP A 17 -2.11 -13.51 0.41
N LEU A 18 -0.80 -13.70 0.63
CA LEU A 18 0.22 -12.72 0.30
C LEU A 18 0.32 -12.47 -1.21
N LYS A 19 0.20 -13.53 -2.02
CA LYS A 19 0.34 -13.45 -3.48
C LYS A 19 -0.85 -12.71 -4.08
N GLY A 20 -2.06 -13.08 -3.68
CA GLY A 20 -3.27 -12.40 -4.14
C GLY A 20 -3.29 -10.92 -3.72
N LEU A 21 -2.81 -10.57 -2.53
CA LEU A 21 -2.71 -9.18 -2.11
C LEU A 21 -1.70 -8.40 -2.95
N TYR A 22 -0.54 -8.98 -3.25
CA TYR A 22 0.46 -8.37 -4.13
C TYR A 22 -0.14 -8.08 -5.51
N GLU A 23 -0.78 -9.08 -6.13
CA GLU A 23 -1.42 -8.95 -7.44
C GLU A 23 -2.57 -7.93 -7.42
N TYR A 24 -3.37 -7.92 -6.35
CA TYR A 24 -4.48 -6.98 -6.20
C TYR A 24 -4.00 -5.54 -6.05
N LEU A 25 -2.97 -5.28 -5.24
CA LEU A 25 -2.41 -3.93 -5.14
C LEU A 25 -1.64 -3.53 -6.40
N HIS A 26 -1.02 -4.47 -7.12
CA HIS A 26 -0.44 -4.20 -8.42
C HIS A 26 -1.51 -3.70 -9.42
N LEU A 27 -2.67 -4.36 -9.48
CA LEU A 27 -3.80 -3.89 -10.30
C LEU A 27 -4.27 -2.50 -9.88
N TRP A 28 -4.41 -2.26 -8.57
CA TRP A 28 -4.83 -0.96 -8.05
C TRP A 28 -3.88 0.18 -8.48
N VAL A 29 -2.56 -0.03 -8.40
CA VAL A 29 -1.59 1.02 -8.79
C VAL A 29 -1.56 1.25 -10.30
N VAL A 30 -1.87 0.23 -11.10
CA VAL A 30 -2.04 0.36 -12.55
C VAL A 30 -3.31 1.14 -12.88
N GLU A 31 -4.42 0.83 -12.22
CA GLU A 31 -5.71 1.52 -12.39
C GLU A 31 -5.64 3.01 -12.00
N GLU A 32 -4.89 3.32 -10.95
CA GLU A 32 -4.69 4.71 -10.49
C GLU A 32 -3.54 5.43 -11.23
N GLU A 33 -3.04 4.85 -12.33
CA GLU A 33 -2.03 5.42 -13.25
C GLU A 33 -0.65 5.67 -12.61
N TYR A 34 -0.31 4.92 -11.56
CA TYR A 34 1.00 4.95 -10.92
C TYR A 34 2.02 4.00 -11.57
N ALA A 35 1.53 3.02 -12.33
CA ALA A 35 2.32 2.10 -13.13
C ALA A 35 1.61 1.85 -14.46
N SER A 36 2.36 1.53 -15.52
CA SER A 36 1.77 1.12 -16.80
C SER A 36 1.45 -0.37 -16.77
N PRO A 37 0.32 -0.82 -17.34
CA PRO A 37 0.02 -2.25 -17.49
C PRO A 37 1.11 -3.01 -18.26
N ASP A 38 1.75 -2.33 -19.22
CA ASP A 38 2.77 -2.87 -20.11
C ASP A 38 4.19 -2.56 -19.63
N ASP A 39 4.38 -2.10 -18.39
CA ASP A 39 5.70 -1.81 -17.83
C ASP A 39 6.48 -3.13 -17.64
N PRO A 40 7.54 -3.41 -18.41
CA PRO A 40 8.27 -4.66 -18.30
C PRO A 40 9.13 -4.74 -17.04
N GLU A 41 9.44 -3.60 -16.40
CA GLU A 41 10.25 -3.59 -15.19
C GLU A 41 9.39 -3.46 -13.94
N PHE A 42 8.23 -2.78 -14.01
CA PHE A 42 7.43 -2.34 -12.87
C PHE A 42 8.27 -1.57 -11.83
N PRO A 43 7.75 -0.56 -11.10
CA PRO A 43 8.60 0.23 -10.22
C PRO A 43 9.00 -0.49 -8.90
N GLU A 44 9.19 -1.80 -8.92
CA GLU A 44 9.74 -2.60 -7.83
C GLU A 44 11.27 -2.48 -7.82
N VAL A 45 11.77 -1.57 -6.99
CA VAL A 45 13.21 -1.26 -6.92
C VAL A 45 14.01 -2.23 -6.08
N PHE A 46 13.33 -3.02 -5.23
CA PHE A 46 13.97 -3.96 -4.33
C PHE A 46 13.04 -5.12 -3.99
N HIS A 47 13.59 -6.33 -4.09
CA HIS A 47 12.97 -7.55 -3.61
C HIS A 47 14.04 -8.41 -2.95
N SER A 48 13.87 -8.69 -1.66
CA SER A 48 14.71 -9.64 -0.93
C SER A 48 13.86 -10.64 -0.19
N GLN A 49 14.27 -11.90 -0.28
CA GLN A 49 13.74 -13.00 0.51
C GLN A 49 14.86 -13.58 1.35
N HIS A 50 14.66 -13.61 2.66
CA HIS A 50 15.55 -14.30 3.59
C HIS A 50 14.84 -15.52 4.15
N GLU A 51 15.50 -16.67 4.06
CA GLU A 51 15.02 -17.91 4.67
C GLU A 51 15.79 -18.18 5.95
N PHE A 52 15.05 -18.36 7.03
CA PHE A 52 15.56 -18.77 8.32
C PHE A 52 15.41 -20.29 8.47
N GLY A 53 16.21 -20.88 9.35
CA GLY A 53 16.06 -22.29 9.71
C GLY A 53 14.61 -22.61 10.12
N LYS A 54 14.16 -23.83 9.79
CA LYS A 54 12.77 -24.32 9.98
C LYS A 54 11.72 -23.77 9.00
N GLY A 55 12.14 -23.26 7.84
CA GLY A 55 11.24 -22.89 6.74
C GLY A 55 10.46 -21.60 6.99
N LEU A 56 10.97 -20.74 7.88
CA LEU A 56 10.45 -19.40 8.08
C LEU A 56 11.06 -18.46 7.06
N LYS A 57 10.25 -17.57 6.49
CA LYS A 57 10.68 -16.62 5.46
C LYS A 57 10.42 -15.19 5.91
N GLU A 58 11.26 -14.29 5.46
CA GLU A 58 11.03 -12.84 5.48
C GLU A 58 11.15 -12.31 4.08
N HIS A 59 10.25 -11.39 3.72
CA HIS A 59 10.29 -10.68 2.46
C HIS A 59 10.35 -9.19 2.73
N ILE A 60 11.19 -8.49 2.00
CA ILE A 60 11.23 -7.04 1.95
C ILE A 60 11.06 -6.65 0.49
N ILE A 61 10.01 -5.89 0.19
CA ILE A 61 9.67 -5.47 -1.17
C ILE A 61 9.44 -3.97 -1.16
N TRP A 62 10.04 -3.24 -2.09
CA TRP A 62 9.90 -1.80 -2.21
C TRP A 62 9.40 -1.42 -3.58
N TRP A 63 8.24 -0.75 -3.62
CA TRP A 63 7.71 -0.12 -4.81
C TRP A 63 7.90 1.38 -4.73
N ARG A 64 8.40 1.99 -5.80
CA ARG A 64 8.66 3.44 -5.91
C ARG A 64 7.89 3.99 -7.09
N LEU A 65 6.63 4.32 -6.84
CA LEU A 65 5.69 4.66 -7.89
C LEU A 65 5.66 6.17 -8.08
N GLU A 66 5.51 6.60 -9.33
CA GLU A 66 5.46 8.03 -9.69
C GLU A 66 4.27 8.30 -10.60
N LYS A 67 3.58 9.43 -10.37
CA LYS A 67 2.45 9.89 -11.19
C LYS A 67 2.56 11.39 -11.43
N ILE A 68 2.32 11.83 -12.67
CA ILE A 68 2.32 13.26 -13.03
C ILE A 68 0.87 13.74 -13.12
N PRO A 69 0.35 14.46 -12.10
CA PRO A 69 -1.04 14.91 -12.10
C PRO A 69 -1.27 15.94 -13.22
N ASN A 70 -2.33 15.76 -14.01
CA ASN A 70 -2.79 16.70 -15.04
C ASN A 70 -1.70 17.14 -16.06
N LYS A 71 -0.71 16.28 -16.34
CA LYS A 71 0.46 16.59 -17.21
C LYS A 71 1.19 17.87 -16.77
N ASN A 72 1.21 18.14 -15.46
CA ASN A 72 1.84 19.33 -14.90
C ASN A 72 3.38 19.18 -14.87
N ALA A 73 4.09 20.22 -15.30
CA ALA A 73 5.56 20.26 -15.26
C ALA A 73 6.14 20.59 -13.87
N TYR A 74 5.29 20.96 -12.91
CA TYR A 74 5.70 21.43 -11.58
C TYR A 74 5.47 20.40 -10.47
N TYR A 75 4.36 19.68 -10.47
CA TYR A 75 4.05 18.69 -9.44
C TYR A 75 4.26 17.28 -9.96
N LYS A 76 4.82 16.42 -9.10
CA LYS A 76 4.91 14.98 -9.29
C LYS A 76 4.47 14.30 -7.99
N TYR A 77 3.61 13.31 -8.09
CA TYR A 77 3.24 12.45 -6.96
C TYR A 77 4.20 11.29 -6.89
N GLU A 78 4.70 11.02 -5.69
CA GLU A 78 5.48 9.84 -5.36
C GLU A 78 4.68 9.02 -4.35
N LEU A 79 4.51 7.73 -4.64
CA LEU A 79 3.85 6.78 -3.76
C LEU A 79 4.81 5.63 -3.51
N ASP A 80 5.45 5.64 -2.34
CA ASP A 80 6.32 4.54 -1.93
C ASP A 80 5.49 3.54 -1.13
N ILE A 81 5.57 2.27 -1.52
CA ILE A 81 4.94 1.16 -0.82
C ILE A 81 6.04 0.18 -0.41
N ASP A 82 6.26 0.07 0.90
CA ASP A 82 7.23 -0.87 1.47
C ASP A 82 6.50 -2.02 2.14
N TRP A 83 6.74 -3.21 1.64
CA TRP A 83 6.25 -4.45 2.20
C TRP A 83 7.34 -5.06 3.07
N ARG A 84 6.92 -5.54 4.23
CA ARG A 84 7.76 -6.34 5.10
C ARG A 84 6.95 -7.50 5.64
N THR A 85 7.44 -8.70 5.43
CA THR A 85 6.89 -9.89 6.08
C THR A 85 7.88 -10.45 7.08
N VAL A 86 7.36 -10.95 8.20
CA VAL A 86 8.14 -11.49 9.31
C VAL A 86 7.63 -12.88 9.67
N ALA A 87 8.56 -13.84 9.79
CA ALA A 87 8.30 -15.21 10.20
C ALA A 87 7.17 -15.90 9.41
N ILE A 88 7.18 -15.73 8.08
CA ILE A 88 6.20 -16.35 7.18
C ILE A 88 6.44 -17.86 7.09
N LYS A 89 5.36 -18.61 7.24
CA LYS A 89 5.29 -20.04 6.95
C LYS A 89 4.19 -20.30 5.93
N ASP A 90 4.50 -21.10 4.93
CA ASP A 90 3.52 -21.52 3.93
C ASP A 90 2.54 -22.52 4.55
N VAL A 91 1.24 -22.29 4.38
CA VAL A 91 0.14 -23.13 4.87
C VAL A 91 -0.77 -23.46 3.70
N GLU A 92 -1.14 -24.73 3.55
CA GLU A 92 -2.14 -25.13 2.57
C GLU A 92 -3.46 -25.44 3.28
N ILE A 93 -4.54 -24.79 2.85
CA ILE A 93 -5.90 -25.09 3.31
C ILE A 93 -6.73 -25.63 2.16
N VAL A 94 -7.69 -26.52 2.45
CA VAL A 94 -8.69 -26.95 1.48
C VAL A 94 -9.97 -26.18 1.77
N TYR A 95 -10.34 -25.26 0.88
CA TYR A 95 -11.57 -24.50 0.96
C TYR A 95 -12.45 -24.82 -0.25
N GLN A 96 -13.68 -25.27 -0.02
CA GLN A 96 -14.63 -25.67 -1.08
C GLN A 96 -14.04 -26.65 -2.11
N GLY A 97 -13.24 -27.61 -1.66
CA GLY A 97 -12.59 -28.60 -2.53
C GLY A 97 -11.40 -28.10 -3.34
N LYS A 98 -11.02 -26.82 -3.20
CA LYS A 98 -9.81 -26.23 -3.80
C LYS A 98 -8.72 -26.08 -2.75
N LYS A 99 -7.49 -26.44 -3.12
CA LYS A 99 -6.29 -26.16 -2.30
C LYS A 99 -5.89 -24.69 -2.48
N LEU A 100 -5.86 -23.94 -1.38
CA LEU A 100 -5.36 -22.58 -1.32
C LEU A 100 -4.01 -22.58 -0.60
N LYS A 101 -3.02 -21.92 -1.20
CA LYS A 101 -1.72 -21.67 -0.58
C LYS A 101 -1.77 -20.31 0.09
N LEU A 102 -1.63 -20.30 1.41
CA LEU A 102 -1.66 -19.11 2.24
C LEU A 102 -0.33 -18.95 2.97
N ALA A 103 -0.06 -17.75 3.43
CA ALA A 103 1.06 -17.41 4.27
C ALA A 103 0.56 -17.16 5.70
N ASN A 104 1.17 -17.78 6.70
CA ASN A 104 0.94 -17.49 8.11
C ASN A 104 2.15 -16.76 8.69
N GLY A 105 1.93 -15.58 9.26
CA GLY A 105 2.96 -14.80 9.94
C GLY A 105 2.52 -13.35 10.14
N GLU A 106 3.47 -12.42 10.05
CA GLU A 106 3.19 -10.99 10.14
C GLU A 106 3.48 -10.31 8.80
N LEU A 107 2.57 -9.45 8.35
CA LEU A 107 2.74 -8.58 7.19
C LEU A 107 2.57 -7.12 7.64
N GLU A 108 3.53 -6.30 7.27
CA GLU A 108 3.51 -4.84 7.44
C GLU A 108 3.64 -4.19 6.07
N ILE A 109 2.74 -3.27 5.76
CA ILE A 109 2.80 -2.41 4.57
C ILE A 109 2.92 -0.97 5.04
N PHE A 110 4.00 -0.30 4.66
CA PHE A 110 4.20 1.12 4.89
C PHE A 110 3.95 1.86 3.60
N VAL A 111 3.16 2.93 3.68
CA VAL A 111 2.86 3.77 2.53
C VAL A 111 3.28 5.19 2.83
N TYR A 112 4.04 5.79 1.91
CA TYR A 112 4.45 7.18 1.96
C TYR A 112 3.98 7.88 0.68
N ALA A 113 3.03 8.79 0.82
CA ALA A 113 2.53 9.58 -0.29
C ALA A 113 3.11 10.99 -0.21
N ARG A 114 3.94 11.36 -1.20
CA ARG A 114 4.68 12.62 -1.24
C ARG A 114 4.42 13.39 -2.54
N ILE A 115 4.50 14.71 -2.44
CA ILE A 115 4.45 15.62 -3.57
C ILE A 115 5.83 16.22 -3.75
N VAL A 116 6.40 16.03 -4.93
CA VAL A 116 7.61 16.72 -5.36
C VAL A 116 7.21 17.93 -6.20
N THR A 117 7.70 19.09 -5.78
CA THR A 117 7.54 20.38 -6.45
C THR A 117 8.80 20.74 -7.22
N ASP A 118 8.62 21.32 -8.42
CA ASP A 118 9.67 21.66 -9.37
C ASP A 118 10.60 20.48 -9.67
N TYR A 119 10.03 19.30 -9.95
CA TYR A 119 10.81 18.07 -10.16
C TYR A 119 11.78 18.16 -11.37
N ASN A 120 11.44 18.97 -12.38
CA ASN A 120 12.33 19.25 -13.53
C ASN A 120 13.34 20.38 -13.25
N GLY A 121 13.23 21.09 -12.13
CA GLY A 121 14.08 22.23 -11.79
C GLY A 121 13.90 23.43 -12.74
N THR A 122 12.87 23.44 -13.57
CA THR A 122 12.63 24.48 -14.58
C THR A 122 12.39 25.84 -13.93
N TRP A 123 11.77 25.87 -12.76
CA TRP A 123 11.41 27.12 -12.08
C TRP A 123 12.56 27.67 -11.25
N SER A 124 13.24 26.80 -10.49
CA SER A 124 14.39 27.18 -9.67
C SER A 124 15.60 27.64 -10.47
N LYS A 125 15.80 27.10 -11.68
CA LYS A 125 16.94 27.45 -12.56
C LYS A 125 16.70 28.70 -13.42
N HIS A 126 15.45 29.08 -13.68
CA HIS A 126 15.15 30.16 -14.61
C HIS A 126 15.23 31.54 -13.93
N TRP A 127 16.08 32.42 -14.48
CA TRP A 127 16.41 33.73 -13.88
C TRP A 127 15.19 34.67 -13.71
N LEU A 128 14.26 34.70 -14.66
CA LEU A 128 12.99 35.46 -14.51
C LEU A 128 12.02 34.82 -13.51
N LEU A 129 11.76 33.51 -13.61
CA LEU A 129 10.76 32.82 -12.78
C LEU A 129 11.12 32.82 -11.30
N LYS A 130 12.42 32.89 -10.97
CA LYS A 130 12.92 33.04 -9.59
C LYS A 130 12.41 34.33 -8.91
N HIS A 131 12.08 35.37 -9.68
CA HIS A 131 11.72 36.71 -9.18
C HIS A 131 10.26 37.11 -9.46
N PHE A 132 9.49 36.31 -10.19
CA PHE A 132 8.15 36.66 -10.65
C PHE A 132 7.11 36.60 -9.50
N ASN A 133 7.05 37.71 -8.78
CA ASN A 133 6.03 38.11 -7.81
C ASN A 133 5.71 37.10 -6.69
N THR A 134 6.48 37.18 -5.60
CA THR A 134 6.36 36.35 -4.39
C THR A 134 4.94 36.27 -3.82
N LEU A 135 4.10 37.30 -3.96
CA LEU A 135 2.76 37.31 -3.37
C LEU A 135 1.74 36.51 -4.18
N TYR A 136 1.60 36.80 -5.48
CA TYR A 136 0.72 36.05 -6.39
C TYR A 136 1.13 34.58 -6.42
N TRP A 137 2.45 34.35 -6.45
CA TRP A 137 2.97 33.00 -6.50
C TRP A 137 2.76 32.24 -5.19
N LYS A 138 3.04 32.87 -4.04
CA LYS A 138 2.81 32.25 -2.73
C LYS A 138 1.34 31.90 -2.49
N VAL A 139 0.39 32.70 -2.98
CA VAL A 139 -1.04 32.42 -2.77
C VAL A 139 -1.52 31.30 -3.71
N ILE A 140 -1.22 31.38 -5.01
CA ILE A 140 -1.71 30.40 -5.99
C ILE A 140 -1.00 29.05 -5.84
N MET A 141 0.33 29.05 -5.69
CA MET A 141 1.06 27.80 -5.47
C MET A 141 0.66 27.13 -4.16
N LYS A 142 0.40 27.90 -3.10
CA LYS A 142 -0.11 27.33 -1.86
C LYS A 142 -1.49 26.72 -2.06
N SER A 143 -2.43 27.42 -2.70
CA SER A 143 -3.76 26.88 -2.94
C SER A 143 -3.74 25.62 -3.82
N ASN A 144 -2.96 25.62 -4.91
CA ASN A 144 -2.82 24.46 -5.78
C ASN A 144 -2.11 23.30 -5.09
N LEU A 145 -1.08 23.58 -4.31
CA LEU A 145 -0.38 22.57 -3.51
C LEU A 145 -1.30 21.92 -2.49
N GLU A 146 -2.15 22.69 -1.79
CA GLU A 146 -3.12 22.13 -0.85
C GLU A 146 -4.17 21.25 -1.55
N LYS A 147 -4.61 21.64 -2.76
CA LYS A 147 -5.50 20.78 -3.58
C LYS A 147 -4.84 19.46 -3.94
N HIS A 148 -3.61 19.51 -4.46
CA HIS A 148 -2.83 18.32 -4.78
C HIS A 148 -2.57 17.45 -3.55
N LYS A 149 -2.27 18.08 -2.40
CA LYS A 149 -2.10 17.39 -1.12
C LYS A 149 -3.37 16.66 -0.70
N LEU A 150 -4.53 17.31 -0.83
CA LEU A 150 -5.81 16.71 -0.49
C LEU A 150 -6.17 15.56 -1.44
N GLU A 151 -5.89 15.69 -2.73
CA GLU A 151 -6.10 14.64 -3.73
C GLU A 151 -5.24 13.41 -3.43
N LEU A 152 -3.92 13.60 -3.28
CA LEU A 152 -3.00 12.52 -2.95
C LEU A 152 -3.29 11.88 -1.58
N TYR A 153 -3.74 12.69 -0.62
CA TYR A 153 -4.19 12.18 0.68
C TYR A 153 -5.42 11.25 0.53
N ARG A 154 -6.38 11.62 -0.32
CA ARG A 154 -7.56 10.79 -0.60
C ARG A 154 -7.20 9.51 -1.35
N GLU A 155 -6.31 9.58 -2.35
CA GLU A 155 -5.75 8.39 -3.02
C GLU A 155 -5.09 7.44 -2.02
N ALA A 156 -4.22 7.96 -1.16
CA ALA A 156 -3.54 7.17 -0.13
C ALA A 156 -4.52 6.54 0.86
N TYR A 157 -5.59 7.25 1.25
CA TYR A 157 -6.63 6.72 2.13
C TYR A 157 -7.45 5.61 1.46
N ARG A 158 -7.81 5.77 0.19
CA ARG A 158 -8.48 4.73 -0.61
C ARG A 158 -7.62 3.46 -0.71
N LEU A 159 -6.31 3.61 -0.92
CA LEU A 159 -5.37 2.49 -0.87
C LEU A 159 -5.37 1.81 0.50
N GLN A 160 -5.37 2.59 1.58
CA GLN A 160 -5.44 2.05 2.93
C GLN A 160 -6.72 1.23 3.16
N GLU A 161 -7.87 1.72 2.71
CA GLU A 161 -9.15 1.02 2.79
C GLU A 161 -9.12 -0.26 1.94
N THR A 162 -8.62 -0.17 0.71
CA THR A 162 -8.45 -1.30 -0.23
C THR A 162 -7.64 -2.44 0.39
N ILE A 163 -6.53 -2.13 1.06
CA ILE A 163 -5.69 -3.12 1.79
C ILE A 163 -6.49 -3.77 2.93
N LYS A 164 -7.22 -2.97 3.71
CA LYS A 164 -8.01 -3.47 4.85
C LYS A 164 -9.19 -4.33 4.38
N GLU A 165 -9.86 -3.93 3.31
CA GLU A 165 -10.97 -4.67 2.71
C GLU A 165 -10.52 -6.02 2.18
N TYR A 166 -9.39 -6.07 1.47
CA TYR A 166 -8.81 -7.33 1.02
C TYR A 166 -8.62 -8.32 2.19
N TRP A 167 -8.12 -7.84 3.32
CA TRP A 167 -7.95 -8.69 4.51
C TRP A 167 -9.27 -9.13 5.16
N LYS A 168 -10.33 -8.31 5.12
CA LYS A 168 -11.65 -8.70 5.65
C LYS A 168 -12.32 -9.77 4.78
N LEU A 169 -12.08 -9.73 3.47
CA LEU A 169 -12.70 -10.66 2.51
C LEU A 169 -12.02 -12.03 2.48
N MET A 170 -10.92 -12.23 3.21
CA MET A 170 -10.19 -13.49 3.25
C MET A 170 -10.98 -14.57 4.02
N PRO A 171 -11.36 -15.70 3.39
CA PRO A 171 -12.04 -16.79 4.08
C PRO A 171 -11.09 -17.43 5.10
N GLY A 172 -11.29 -17.11 6.38
CA GLY A 172 -10.52 -17.66 7.50
C GLY A 172 -9.97 -16.64 8.52
N THR A 173 -10.14 -15.34 8.32
CA THR A 173 -9.84 -14.32 9.35
C THR A 173 -10.98 -14.10 10.34
N GLU A 174 -12.20 -14.42 9.93
CA GLU A 174 -13.31 -14.65 10.84
C GLU A 174 -13.31 -16.16 11.12
N GLU A 175 -12.76 -16.58 12.27
CA GLU A 175 -13.46 -17.67 12.93
C GLU A 175 -14.90 -17.17 13.07
N PRO A 176 -15.93 -17.89 12.57
CA PRO A 176 -17.27 -17.55 13.03
C PRO A 176 -17.14 -17.55 14.55
N GLU A 177 -17.42 -16.42 15.19
CA GLU A 177 -17.66 -16.43 16.62
C GLU A 177 -18.70 -17.54 16.79
N HIS A 178 -18.27 -18.71 17.25
CA HIS A 178 -19.17 -19.70 17.76
C HIS A 178 -19.75 -18.99 18.99
N GLU A 179 -20.85 -18.27 18.78
CA GLU A 179 -21.72 -17.82 19.85
C GLU A 179 -21.87 -19.03 20.77
N GLY A 180 -21.34 -18.87 21.99
CA GLY A 180 -21.07 -19.95 22.91
C GLY A 180 -22.28 -20.88 23.02
N GLY A 181 -22.09 -22.13 22.62
CA GLY A 181 -23.19 -23.08 22.52
C GLY A 181 -22.78 -24.52 22.37
N PHE A 182 -21.68 -24.97 22.99
CA PHE A 182 -21.52 -26.39 23.31
C PHE A 182 -20.62 -26.61 24.53
N TRP A 183 -21.12 -26.23 25.70
CA TRP A 183 -20.76 -26.95 26.92
C TRP A 183 -21.63 -28.22 26.96
N PRO A 184 -21.09 -29.42 27.20
CA PRO A 184 -21.93 -30.57 27.50
C PRO A 184 -22.76 -30.18 28.73
N GLN A 185 -24.08 -30.14 28.60
CA GLN A 185 -24.95 -29.98 29.76
C GLN A 185 -24.62 -31.13 30.70
N GLU A 186 -24.18 -30.80 31.92
CA GLU A 186 -24.10 -31.78 33.00
C GLU A 186 -25.48 -32.43 33.10
N GLY A 187 -25.55 -33.72 32.75
CA GLY A 187 -26.75 -34.50 32.95
C GLY A 187 -26.96 -34.68 34.44
N ILE A 188 -27.75 -33.81 35.05
CA ILE A 188 -28.33 -34.05 36.36
C ILE A 188 -29.64 -34.80 36.17
N GLY A 189 -29.57 -36.12 36.38
CA GLY A 189 -30.56 -36.93 37.08
C GLY A 189 -31.80 -37.42 36.33
N GLU A 190 -31.85 -38.73 36.07
CA GLU A 190 -32.78 -39.66 36.74
C GLU A 190 -32.14 -41.06 36.85
#